data_AF-A0AAV8WFG7-F1
#
_entry.id   AF-A0AAV8WFG7-F1
#
_cell.length_a   1.000
_cell.length_b   1.000
_cell.length_c   1.000
_cell.angle_alpha   90.00
_cell.angle_beta   90.00
_cell.angle_gamma   90.00
#
_symmetry.space_group_name_H-M   'P 1'
#
loop_
_entity.id
_entity.type
_entity.pdbx_description
1 polymer ?
#
loop_
_entity_poly.entity_id
_entity_poly.type
_entity_poly.pdbx_seq_one_letter_code
_entity_poly.pdbx_strand_id
1 'polypeptide(L)'
;MKPKRVRSTLLLGNNLDYTAINLAESGKKVWFVSPEVFDKIPDNIVPPEMQILKLITFIYLKDYKDLLSHLNGIHLWHKIPDIIILSNLDTYCHLYGDNYDTLLCALVVATLLDSASVCAKKNGTSYLISTCSQPSDPHKNKLQVLYDLYFSHVIEKTADSDTVCKDIINYYSNEKDC
;
A
#
# COMPACT_ATOMS: atom_id res chain seq x y z
N MET A 1 -12.44 -6.88 11.06
CA MET A 1 -11.44 -7.27 12.08
C MET A 1 -10.07 -7.24 11.41
N LYS A 2 -9.09 -6.50 11.94
CA LYS A 2 -7.75 -6.38 11.31
C LYS A 2 -7.01 -7.72 11.40
N PRO A 3 -6.47 -8.29 10.30
CA PRO A 3 -5.81 -9.60 10.36
C PRO A 3 -4.50 -9.54 11.17
N LYS A 4 -4.33 -10.41 12.17
CA LYS A 4 -3.19 -10.38 13.11
C LYS A 4 -1.78 -10.39 12.49
N ARG A 5 -1.64 -10.90 11.26
CA ARG A 5 -0.35 -11.05 10.56
C ARG A 5 -0.19 -10.09 9.38
N VAL A 6 -1.12 -9.14 9.24
CA VAL A 6 -1.08 -8.09 8.23
C VAL A 6 -0.77 -6.78 8.92
N ARG A 7 0.31 -6.15 8.48
CA ARG A 7 0.79 -4.86 8.96
C ARG A 7 0.30 -3.79 7.98
N SER A 8 -0.81 -3.12 8.30
CA SER A 8 -1.50 -2.18 7.41
C SER A 8 -1.20 -0.72 7.74
N THR A 9 -0.54 -0.01 6.83
CA THR A 9 -0.20 1.42 6.96
C THR A 9 -0.86 2.25 5.88
N LEU A 10 -1.48 3.35 6.28
CA LEU A 10 -1.94 4.42 5.39
C LEU A 10 -0.96 5.59 5.44
N LEU A 11 -0.45 6.01 4.28
CA LEU A 11 0.42 7.17 4.13
C LEU A 11 -0.40 8.32 3.50
N LEU A 12 -0.45 9.47 4.18
CA LEU A 12 -1.10 10.66 3.65
C LEU A 12 -0.10 11.49 2.84
N GLY A 13 -0.31 11.56 1.54
CA GLY A 13 0.59 12.12 0.54
C GLY A 13 0.96 11.07 -0.52
N ASN A 14 1.28 11.54 -1.74
CA ASN A 14 1.48 10.66 -2.90
C ASN A 14 2.95 10.34 -3.18
N ASN A 15 3.85 10.57 -2.21
CA ASN A 15 5.29 10.37 -2.41
C ASN A 15 5.69 8.95 -2.00
N LEU A 16 5.58 7.99 -2.92
CA LEU A 16 6.03 6.60 -2.71
C LEU A 16 7.19 6.18 -3.60
N ASP A 17 7.69 7.09 -4.44
CA ASP A 17 8.54 6.79 -5.60
C ASP A 17 9.75 5.91 -5.26
N TYR A 18 10.32 6.08 -4.06
CA TYR A 18 11.49 5.32 -3.62
C TYR A 18 11.22 4.30 -2.50
N THR A 19 10.02 4.32 -1.89
CA THR A 19 9.65 3.39 -0.81
C THR A 19 9.67 1.93 -1.28
N ALA A 20 9.23 1.67 -2.51
CA ALA A 20 9.28 0.32 -3.09
C ALA A 20 10.71 -0.20 -3.25
N ILE A 21 11.64 0.69 -3.64
CA ILE A 21 13.06 0.35 -3.84
C ILE A 21 13.70 0.06 -2.49
N ASN A 22 13.57 0.95 -1.51
CA ASN A 22 14.09 0.74 -0.15
C ASN A 22 13.62 -0.57 0.48
N LEU A 23 12.34 -0.92 0.28
CA LEU A 23 11.80 -2.16 0.78
C LEU A 23 12.35 -3.37 0.02
N ALA A 24 12.54 -3.26 -1.30
CA ALA A 24 13.19 -4.30 -2.10
C ALA A 24 14.67 -4.50 -1.73
N GLU A 25 15.41 -3.43 -1.39
CA GLU A 25 16.79 -3.49 -0.90
C GLU A 25 16.92 -4.33 0.38
N SER A 26 15.87 -4.37 1.21
CA SER A 26 15.79 -5.27 2.37
C SER A 26 15.50 -6.75 2.00
N GLY A 27 15.51 -7.09 0.72
CA GLY A 27 15.28 -8.44 0.19
C GLY A 27 13.81 -8.85 0.11
N LYS A 28 12.87 -7.91 0.21
CA LYS A 28 11.43 -8.19 0.17
C LYS A 28 10.88 -8.15 -1.25
N LYS A 29 9.99 -9.08 -1.58
CA LYS A 29 9.22 -9.03 -2.83
C LYS A 29 8.11 -8.01 -2.69
N VAL A 30 8.14 -6.98 -3.53
CA VAL A 30 7.22 -5.84 -3.49
C VAL A 30 6.30 -5.89 -4.70
N TRP A 31 4.99 -5.79 -4.47
CA TRP A 31 4.04 -5.39 -5.50
C TRP A 31 3.77 -3.91 -5.36
N PHE A 32 4.04 -3.16 -6.42
CA PHE A 32 3.72 -1.75 -6.52
C PHE A 32 2.54 -1.59 -7.48
N VAL A 33 1.37 -1.30 -6.93
CA VAL A 33 0.11 -1.16 -7.66
C VAL A 33 -0.21 0.32 -7.81
N SER A 34 -0.44 0.78 -9.04
CA SER A 34 -0.70 2.19 -9.35
C SER A 34 -1.78 2.33 -10.42
N PRO A 35 -2.58 3.41 -10.41
CA PRO A 35 -3.49 3.71 -11.52
C PRO A 35 -2.76 4.18 -12.78
N GLU A 36 -1.57 4.74 -12.62
CA GLU A 36 -0.79 5.36 -13.69
C GLU A 36 0.57 4.67 -13.89
N VAL A 37 1.05 4.68 -15.13
CA VAL A 37 2.36 4.14 -15.49
C VAL A 37 3.45 5.01 -14.90
N PHE A 38 4.46 4.37 -14.32
CA PHE A 38 5.63 5.07 -13.82
C PHE A 38 6.52 5.47 -15.00
N ASP A 39 6.44 6.73 -15.43
CA ASP A 39 7.14 7.20 -16.64
C ASP A 39 8.62 7.53 -16.40
N LYS A 40 9.04 7.84 -15.15
CA LYS A 40 10.44 8.19 -14.83
C LYS A 40 10.83 7.76 -13.41
N ILE A 41 12.03 7.19 -13.28
CA ILE A 41 12.74 7.13 -11.99
C ILE A 41 13.20 8.56 -11.69
N PRO A 42 12.91 9.13 -10.51
CA PRO A 42 13.34 10.49 -10.17
C PRO A 42 14.86 10.66 -10.36
N ASP A 43 15.27 11.77 -10.98
CA ASP A 43 16.65 12.02 -11.42
C ASP A 43 17.71 12.02 -10.30
N ASN A 44 17.26 12.12 -9.04
CA ASN A 44 18.12 12.17 -7.84
C ASN A 44 18.40 10.80 -7.20
N ILE A 45 17.98 9.71 -7.84
CA ILE A 45 18.15 8.36 -7.30
C ILE A 45 19.33 7.67 -7.98
N VAL A 46 20.24 7.12 -7.17
CA VAL A 46 21.22 6.15 -7.66
C VAL A 46 20.45 4.94 -8.18
N PRO A 47 20.58 4.56 -9.46
CA PRO A 47 19.82 3.45 -10.03
C PRO A 47 20.06 2.19 -9.20
N PRO A 48 19.00 1.56 -8.65
CA PRO A 48 19.16 0.34 -7.87
C PRO A 48 19.71 -0.78 -8.76
N GLU A 49 20.43 -1.71 -8.15
CA GLU A 49 20.95 -2.87 -8.87
C GLU A 49 19.82 -3.67 -9.51
N MET A 50 20.09 -4.28 -10.68
CA MET A 50 19.12 -5.09 -11.42
C MET A 50 18.48 -6.20 -10.55
N GLN A 51 19.22 -6.71 -9.55
CA GLN A 51 18.72 -7.73 -8.63
C GLN A 51 17.63 -7.20 -7.71
N ILE A 52 17.74 -5.95 -7.25
CA ILE A 52 16.74 -5.26 -6.43
C ILE A 52 15.48 -5.00 -7.26
N LEU A 53 15.63 -4.51 -8.49
CA LEU A 53 14.49 -4.28 -9.38
C LEU A 53 13.69 -5.55 -9.68
N LYS A 54 14.34 -6.73 -9.74
CA LYS A 54 13.66 -8.03 -9.92
C LYS A 54 12.77 -8.43 -8.74
N LEU A 55 12.92 -7.80 -7.58
CA LEU A 55 12.05 -8.02 -6.42
C LEU A 55 10.79 -7.14 -6.47
N ILE A 56 10.75 -6.13 -7.34
CA ILE A 56 9.60 -5.23 -7.50
C ILE A 56 8.79 -5.68 -8.73
N THR A 57 7.49 -5.87 -8.54
CA THR A 57 6.53 -6.08 -9.62
C THR A 57 5.64 -4.84 -9.70
N PHE A 58 5.76 -4.09 -10.79
CA PHE A 58 4.89 -2.95 -11.07
C PHE A 58 3.60 -3.44 -11.74
N ILE A 59 2.46 -2.99 -11.23
CA ILE A 59 1.14 -3.41 -11.67
C ILE A 59 0.29 -2.16 -11.88
N TYR A 60 -0.18 -1.96 -13.10
CA TYR A 60 -0.93 -0.76 -13.47
C TYR A 60 -2.41 -1.10 -13.65
N LEU A 61 -3.25 -0.71 -12.70
CA LEU A 61 -4.68 -1.04 -12.65
C LEU A 61 -5.46 0.26 -12.59
N LYS A 62 -6.16 0.60 -13.67
CA LYS A 62 -6.71 1.95 -13.89
C LYS A 62 -7.83 2.30 -12.91
N ASP A 63 -8.64 1.31 -12.55
CA ASP A 63 -9.80 1.52 -11.68
C ASP A 63 -9.97 0.41 -10.64
N TYR A 64 -10.97 0.56 -9.78
CA TYR A 64 -11.22 -0.37 -8.68
C TYR A 64 -11.65 -1.76 -9.19
N LYS A 65 -12.26 -1.88 -10.37
CA LYS A 65 -12.70 -3.18 -10.91
C LYS A 65 -11.50 -4.01 -11.30
N ASP A 66 -10.54 -3.38 -11.98
CA ASP A 66 -9.26 -3.99 -12.32
C ASP A 66 -8.50 -4.39 -11.05
N LEU A 67 -8.47 -3.49 -10.04
CA LEU A 67 -7.86 -3.77 -8.74
C LEU A 67 -8.47 -4.99 -8.05
N LEU A 68 -9.80 -5.02 -7.89
CA LEU A 68 -10.50 -6.12 -7.22
C LEU A 68 -10.32 -7.44 -7.98
N SER A 69 -10.44 -7.43 -9.30
CA SER A 69 -10.23 -8.61 -10.14
C SER A 69 -8.82 -9.20 -9.95
N HIS A 70 -7.81 -8.33 -9.96
CA HIS A 70 -6.42 -8.72 -9.78
C HIS A 70 -6.16 -9.31 -8.38
N LEU A 71 -6.63 -8.62 -7.34
CA LEU A 71 -6.42 -9.00 -5.94
C LEU A 71 -7.14 -10.30 -5.56
N ASN A 72 -8.34 -10.53 -6.10
CA ASN A 72 -9.08 -11.78 -5.87
C ASN A 72 -8.32 -13.01 -6.42
N GLY A 73 -7.53 -12.82 -7.48
CA GLY A 73 -6.70 -13.86 -8.06
C GLY A 73 -5.45 -14.21 -7.25
N ILE A 74 -5.05 -13.41 -6.25
CA ILE A 74 -3.71 -13.47 -5.64
C ILE A 74 -3.29 -14.85 -5.10
N HIS A 75 -4.26 -15.65 -4.66
CA HIS A 75 -4.02 -16.99 -4.14
C HIS A 75 -3.45 -17.97 -5.19
N LEU A 76 -3.75 -17.73 -6.47
CA LEU A 76 -3.30 -18.52 -7.62
C LEU A 76 -1.88 -18.18 -8.08
N TRP A 77 -1.28 -17.12 -7.55
CA TRP A 77 0.01 -16.63 -8.04
C TRP A 77 1.16 -17.46 -7.48
N HIS A 78 2.09 -17.82 -8.36
CA HIS A 78 3.29 -18.57 -8.00
C HIS A 78 4.26 -17.72 -7.16
N LYS A 79 4.38 -16.43 -7.49
CA LYS A 79 5.21 -15.46 -6.75
C LYS A 79 4.33 -14.55 -5.92
N ILE A 80 4.23 -14.87 -4.63
CA ILE A 80 3.46 -14.08 -3.65
C ILE A 80 4.37 -12.97 -3.08
N PRO A 81 3.92 -11.70 -3.06
CA PRO A 81 4.70 -10.60 -2.51
C PRO A 81 4.75 -10.65 -0.98
N ASP A 82 5.82 -10.13 -0.39
CA ASP A 82 5.90 -9.84 1.04
C ASP A 82 5.19 -8.53 1.39
N ILE A 83 5.11 -7.62 0.41
CA ILE A 83 4.60 -6.26 0.57
C ILE A 83 3.71 -5.90 -0.62
N ILE A 84 2.50 -5.41 -0.34
CA ILE A 84 1.63 -4.79 -1.32
C ILE A 84 1.63 -3.28 -1.03
N ILE A 85 2.09 -2.50 -2.01
CA ILE A 85 2.02 -1.04 -2.01
C ILE A 85 0.93 -0.64 -3.00
N LEU A 86 -0.09 0.06 -2.53
CA LEU A 86 -1.13 0.65 -3.38
C LEU A 86 -0.93 2.16 -3.42
N SER A 87 -0.66 2.70 -4.60
CA SER A 87 -0.62 4.14 -4.80
C SER A 87 -2.02 4.71 -5.05
N ASN A 88 -2.30 5.89 -4.49
CA ASN A 88 -3.51 6.68 -4.77
C ASN A 88 -4.83 5.94 -4.49
N LEU A 89 -4.99 5.44 -3.26
CA LEU A 89 -6.23 4.81 -2.77
C LEU A 89 -7.47 5.67 -3.05
N ASP A 90 -7.33 6.99 -2.97
CA ASP A 90 -8.37 7.97 -3.28
C ASP A 90 -8.94 7.85 -4.70
N THR A 91 -8.13 7.45 -5.67
CA THR A 91 -8.59 7.19 -7.04
C THR A 91 -9.51 5.98 -7.09
N TYR A 92 -9.11 4.87 -6.47
CA TYR A 92 -9.91 3.63 -6.44
C TYR A 92 -11.20 3.77 -5.62
N CYS A 93 -11.17 4.62 -4.61
CA CYS A 93 -12.29 4.86 -3.71
C CYS A 93 -13.18 6.04 -4.13
N HIS A 94 -12.78 6.80 -5.16
CA HIS A 94 -13.41 8.08 -5.54
C HIS A 94 -13.62 9.01 -4.33
N LEU A 95 -12.65 9.09 -3.42
CA LEU A 95 -12.82 9.76 -2.10
C LEU A 95 -13.21 11.25 -2.22
N TYR A 96 -12.73 11.90 -3.28
CA TYR A 96 -12.95 13.33 -3.55
C TYR A 96 -13.96 13.59 -4.67
N GLY A 97 -14.53 12.55 -5.27
CA GLY A 97 -15.55 12.70 -6.32
C GLY A 97 -16.95 12.83 -5.74
N ASP A 98 -17.87 13.36 -6.55
CA ASP A 98 -19.30 13.43 -6.22
C ASP A 98 -19.93 12.03 -6.08
N ASN A 99 -19.32 11.03 -6.71
CA ASN A 99 -19.74 9.63 -6.69
C ASN A 99 -19.08 8.82 -5.55
N TYR A 100 -18.73 9.46 -4.44
CA TYR A 100 -18.17 8.77 -3.29
C TYR A 100 -19.15 7.72 -2.75
N ASP A 101 -18.69 6.47 -2.72
CA ASP A 101 -19.43 5.35 -2.16
C ASP A 101 -18.62 4.70 -1.03
N THR A 102 -19.13 4.82 0.20
CA THR A 102 -18.52 4.26 1.40
C THR A 102 -18.43 2.73 1.34
N LEU A 103 -19.41 2.04 0.74
CA LEU A 103 -19.39 0.58 0.60
C LEU A 103 -18.31 0.15 -0.39
N LEU A 104 -18.13 0.90 -1.47
CA LEU A 104 -17.04 0.66 -2.41
C LEU A 104 -15.68 0.83 -1.72
N CYS A 105 -15.49 1.88 -0.92
CA CYS A 105 -14.25 2.10 -0.19
C CYS A 105 -13.95 0.95 0.78
N ALA A 106 -14.95 0.55 1.56
CA ALA A 106 -14.87 -0.58 2.46
C ALA A 106 -14.52 -1.88 1.72
N LEU A 107 -15.12 -2.11 0.55
CA LEU A 107 -14.83 -3.27 -0.30
C LEU A 107 -13.37 -3.27 -0.77
N VAL A 108 -12.90 -2.16 -1.35
CA VAL A 108 -11.51 -2.03 -1.84
C VAL A 108 -10.51 -2.30 -0.72
N VAL A 109 -10.68 -1.66 0.44
CA VAL A 109 -9.73 -1.80 1.55
C VAL A 109 -9.83 -3.19 2.21
N ALA A 110 -11.03 -3.74 2.35
CA ALA A 110 -11.21 -5.11 2.84
C ALA A 110 -10.53 -6.13 1.91
N THR A 111 -10.72 -6.01 0.60
CA THR A 111 -10.06 -6.89 -0.38
C THR A 111 -8.54 -6.77 -0.32
N LEU A 112 -7.98 -5.56 -0.16
CA LEU A 112 -6.53 -5.37 0.05
C LEU A 112 -6.03 -6.11 1.30
N LEU A 113 -6.74 -5.98 2.41
CA LEU A 113 -6.40 -6.68 3.66
C LEU A 113 -6.51 -8.20 3.52
N ASP A 114 -7.54 -8.69 2.83
CA ASP A 114 -7.74 -10.11 2.58
C ASP A 114 -6.62 -10.67 1.68
N SER A 115 -6.26 -9.95 0.61
CA SER A 115 -5.13 -10.31 -0.24
C SER A 115 -3.81 -10.30 0.53
N ALA A 116 -3.56 -9.28 1.35
CA ALA A 116 -2.39 -9.24 2.23
C ALA A 116 -2.40 -10.40 3.25
N SER A 117 -3.57 -10.80 3.75
CA SER A 117 -3.74 -11.95 4.65
C SER A 117 -3.39 -13.27 3.94
N VAL A 118 -3.80 -13.43 2.68
CA VAL A 118 -3.37 -14.57 1.84
C VAL A 118 -1.85 -14.59 1.69
N CYS A 119 -1.22 -13.44 1.45
CA CYS A 119 0.24 -13.33 1.41
C CYS A 119 0.88 -13.71 2.76
N ALA A 120 0.33 -13.22 3.87
CA ALA A 120 0.82 -13.50 5.22
C ALA A 120 0.70 -14.99 5.58
N LYS A 121 -0.31 -15.71 5.07
CA LYS A 121 -0.42 -17.16 5.25
C LYS A 121 0.76 -17.92 4.63
N LYS A 122 1.30 -17.44 3.50
CA LYS A 122 2.44 -18.07 2.82
C LYS A 122 3.79 -17.57 3.34
N ASN A 123 3.91 -16.27 3.67
CA ASN A 123 5.17 -15.62 4.07
C ASN A 123 5.34 -15.45 5.59
N GLY A 124 4.33 -15.81 6.40
CA GLY A 124 4.30 -15.61 7.84
C GLY A 124 3.83 -14.21 8.27
N THR A 125 4.25 -13.15 7.57
CA THR A 125 3.78 -11.76 7.76
C THR A 125 3.70 -11.08 6.40
N SER A 126 2.75 -10.16 6.24
CA SER A 126 2.61 -9.34 5.04
C SER A 126 2.43 -7.88 5.42
N TYR A 127 2.91 -6.98 4.58
CA TYR A 127 2.72 -5.54 4.74
C TYR A 127 1.77 -5.04 3.66
N LEU A 128 0.80 -4.23 4.07
CA LEU A 128 -0.06 -3.46 3.18
C LEU A 128 0.26 -1.99 3.42
N ILE A 129 0.74 -1.31 2.40
CA ILE A 129 1.00 0.12 2.43
C ILE A 129 0.08 0.75 1.39
N SER A 130 -0.70 1.74 1.77
CA SER A 130 -1.56 2.48 0.84
C SER A 130 -1.28 3.96 0.94
N THR A 131 -1.15 4.67 -0.17
CA THR A 131 -1.18 6.14 -0.15
C THR A 131 -2.57 6.67 -0.41
N CYS A 132 -2.82 7.84 0.14
CA CYS A 132 -3.98 8.65 -0.18
C CYS A 132 -3.52 10.10 -0.24
N SER A 133 -4.05 10.88 -1.17
CA SER A 133 -3.84 12.33 -1.17
C SER A 133 -4.25 12.94 0.19
N GLN A 134 -3.66 14.08 0.54
CA GLN A 134 -4.05 14.80 1.77
C GLN A 134 -5.52 15.26 1.65
N PRO A 135 -6.40 14.88 2.58
CA PRO A 135 -7.81 15.26 2.50
C PRO A 135 -7.99 16.76 2.77
N SER A 136 -8.78 17.43 1.95
CA SER A 136 -9.35 18.73 2.31
C SER A 136 -10.39 18.56 3.42
N ASP A 137 -10.67 19.62 4.19
CA ASP A 137 -11.59 19.59 5.35
C ASP A 137 -12.91 18.81 5.13
N PRO A 138 -13.65 18.95 4.01
CA PRO A 138 -14.91 18.22 3.83
C PRO A 138 -14.75 16.69 3.68
N HIS A 139 -13.53 16.19 3.43
CA HIS A 139 -13.27 14.76 3.22
C HIS A 139 -12.49 14.10 4.36
N LYS A 140 -12.05 14.87 5.37
CA LYS A 140 -11.32 14.32 6.53
C LYS A 140 -12.09 13.20 7.21
N ASN A 141 -13.39 13.40 7.47
CA ASN A 141 -14.24 12.40 8.11
C ASN A 141 -14.37 11.10 7.29
N LYS A 142 -14.35 11.18 5.95
CA LYS A 142 -14.43 10.00 5.08
C LYS A 142 -13.19 9.13 5.21
N LEU A 143 -12.01 9.76 5.21
CA LEU A 143 -10.73 9.07 5.39
C LEU A 143 -10.55 8.59 6.84
N GLN A 144 -11.13 9.33 7.79
CA GLN A 144 -11.09 9.02 9.21
C GLN A 144 -11.63 7.61 9.50
N VAL A 145 -12.81 7.34 8.95
CA VAL A 145 -13.48 6.03 9.08
C VAL A 145 -12.62 4.90 8.50
N LEU A 146 -11.91 5.14 7.39
CA LEU A 146 -11.09 4.12 6.76
C LEU A 146 -9.89 3.74 7.62
N TYR A 147 -9.19 4.71 8.21
CA TYR A 147 -8.07 4.35 9.06
C TYR A 147 -8.54 3.66 10.34
N ASP A 148 -9.61 4.14 10.99
CA ASP A 148 -10.09 3.61 12.27
C ASP A 148 -10.35 2.10 12.14
N LEU A 149 -11.04 1.73 11.06
CA LEU A 149 -11.53 0.39 10.83
C LEU A 149 -10.48 -0.55 10.21
N TYR A 150 -9.62 -0.05 9.32
CA TYR A 150 -8.84 -0.94 8.43
C TYR A 150 -7.32 -0.81 8.57
N PHE A 151 -6.78 0.36 8.92
CA PHE A 151 -5.34 0.58 9.01
C PHE A 151 -4.85 0.57 10.45
N SER A 152 -3.74 -0.10 10.69
CA SER A 152 -3.13 -0.19 12.03
C SER A 152 -2.25 1.02 12.32
N HIS A 153 -1.69 1.62 11.28
CA HIS A 153 -0.80 2.77 11.38
C HIS A 153 -1.16 3.83 10.32
N VAL A 154 -1.02 5.11 10.67
CA VAL A 154 -1.22 6.24 9.76
C VAL A 154 -0.03 7.18 9.86
N ILE A 155 0.52 7.58 8.71
CA ILE A 155 1.63 8.54 8.62
C ILE A 155 1.11 9.78 7.90
N GLU A 156 1.02 10.90 8.62
CA GLU A 156 0.42 12.15 8.09
C GLU A 156 1.42 13.11 7.45
N LYS A 157 2.71 13.01 7.79
CA LYS A 157 3.76 13.90 7.26
C LYS A 157 4.50 13.24 6.12
N THR A 158 4.62 13.95 5.00
CA THR A 158 5.51 13.62 3.89
C THR A 158 6.97 13.80 4.33
N ALA A 159 7.50 12.84 5.07
CA ALA A 159 8.93 12.66 5.18
C ALA A 159 9.48 12.07 3.87
N ASP A 160 10.79 12.14 3.66
CA ASP A 160 11.44 11.41 2.57
C ASP A 160 11.20 9.90 2.69
N SER A 161 11.38 9.16 1.59
CA SER A 161 11.07 7.73 1.53
C SER A 161 11.88 6.88 2.51
N ASP A 162 13.10 7.27 2.89
CA ASP A 162 13.89 6.53 3.88
C ASP A 162 13.27 6.64 5.26
N THR A 163 12.83 7.85 5.62
CA THR A 163 12.15 8.12 6.89
C THR A 163 10.82 7.35 6.95
N VAL A 164 10.03 7.34 5.87
CA VAL A 164 8.78 6.56 5.81
C VAL A 164 9.03 5.07 6.02
N CYS A 165 10.03 4.49 5.34
CA CYS A 165 10.39 3.09 5.53
C CYS A 165 10.79 2.78 6.98
N LYS A 166 11.63 3.63 7.58
CA LYS A 166 12.06 3.48 8.98
C LYS A 166 10.89 3.56 9.93
N ASP A 167 9.96 4.51 9.73
CA ASP A 167 8.79 4.67 10.59
C ASP A 167 7.88 3.44 10.55
N ILE A 168 7.61 2.92 9.35
CA ILE A 168 6.83 1.67 9.17
C ILE A 168 7.51 0.50 9.89
N ILE A 169 8.82 0.32 9.67
CA ILE A 169 9.57 -0.79 10.27
C ILE A 169 9.60 -0.66 11.80
N ASN A 170 9.86 0.53 12.33
CA ASN A 170 9.93 0.80 13.76
C ASN A 170 8.59 0.55 14.44
N TYR A 171 7.49 1.06 13.85
CA TYR A 171 6.15 0.87 14.40
C TYR A 171 5.84 -0.61 14.63
N TYR A 172 6.07 -1.45 13.62
CA TYR A 172 5.78 -2.88 13.72
C TYR A 172 6.88 -3.73 14.37
N SER A 173 8.05 -3.16 14.64
CA SER A 173 9.09 -3.80 15.46
C SER A 173 8.76 -3.66 16.93
N ASN A 174 8.23 -2.50 17.34
CA ASN A 174 7.83 -2.19 18.71
C ASN A 174 6.50 -2.86 19.12
N GLU A 175 5.65 -3.26 18.17
CA GLU A 175 4.44 -4.05 18.45
C GLU A 175 4.72 -5.52 18.84
N LYS A 176 5.96 -6.01 18.77
CA LYS A 176 6.29 -7.40 19.14
C LYS A 176 6.24 -7.70 20.65
N ASP A 177 6.08 -6.67 21.48
CA ASP A 177 6.15 -6.77 22.96
C ASP A 177 4.80 -6.58 23.69
N CYS A 178 3.65 -6.65 22.99
CA CYS A 178 2.31 -6.54 23.60
C CYS A 178 1.43 -7.77 23.35
#